data_AF-A0A9E2EAY4-F1
#
_entry.id   AF-A0A9E2EAY4-F1
#
_cell.length_a   1.000
_cell.length_b   1.000
_cell.length_c   1.000
_cell.angle_alpha   90.00
_cell.angle_beta   90.00
_cell.angle_gamma   90.00
#
_symmetry.space_group_name_H-M   'P 1'
#
loop_
_entity.id
_entity.type
_entity.pdbx_description
1 polymer ?
#
loop_
_entity_poly.entity_id
_entity_poly.type
_entity_poly.pdbx_seq_one_letter_code
_entity_poly.pdbx_strand_id
1 'polypeptide(L)' 'MTNFLFEKDVGIAMSDGIVLRANVFRPADDGNYPVVMAMGLYGKDVHFRDGFSVQWEALKTIYP' A
#
# COMPACT_ATOMS: atom_id res chain seq x y z
N MET A 1 -22.63 -4.13 -4.47
CA MET A 1 -21.16 -4.18 -4.30
C MET A 1 -20.68 -2.74 -4.24
N THR A 2 -19.99 -2.35 -3.18
CA THR A 2 -19.40 -1.01 -3.08
C THR A 2 -18.24 -0.93 -4.07
N ASN A 3 -18.33 -0.01 -5.03
CA ASN A 3 -17.25 0.21 -6.00
C ASN A 3 -16.09 0.95 -5.30
N PHE A 4 -14.85 0.56 -5.60
CA PHE A 4 -13.65 1.19 -5.06
C PHE A 4 -12.98 2.07 -6.11
N LEU A 5 -12.44 3.20 -5.67
CA LEU A 5 -11.53 4.03 -6.46
C LEU A 5 -10.10 3.78 -6.02
N PHE A 6 -9.20 3.77 -6.99
CA PHE A 6 -7.76 3.64 -6.79
C PHE A 6 -7.06 4.91 -7.25
N GLU A 7 -6.38 5.56 -6.32
CA GLU A 7 -5.58 6.75 -6.58
C GLU A 7 -4.11 6.44 -6.33
N LYS A 8 -3.28 6.55 -7.37
CA LYS A 8 -1.87 6.20 -7.34
C LYS A 8 -1.00 7.42 -7.03
N ASP A 9 0.04 7.24 -6.22
CA ASP A 9 1.08 8.25 -5.95
C ASP A 9 0.56 9.58 -5.36
N VAL A 10 -0.51 9.51 -4.56
CA VAL A 10 -1.04 10.64 -3.79
C VAL A 10 0.07 11.21 -2.92
N GLY A 11 0.30 12.52 -3.05
CA GLY A 11 1.34 13.23 -2.30
C GLY A 11 0.91 13.56 -0.88
N ILE A 12 1.76 13.29 0.09
CA ILE A 12 1.56 13.64 1.50
C ILE A 12 2.70 14.56 1.90
N ALA A 13 2.41 15.85 2.06
CA ALA A 13 3.41 16.84 2.45
C ALA A 13 3.75 16.73 3.94
N MET A 14 5.04 16.58 4.24
CA MET A 14 5.58 16.50 5.59
C MET A 14 6.03 17.88 6.07
N SER A 15 6.21 18.01 7.40
CA SER A 15 6.59 19.27 8.04
C SER A 15 7.99 19.77 7.65
N ASP A 16 8.85 18.90 7.13
CA ASP A 16 10.20 19.21 6.65
C ASP A 16 10.24 19.55 5.14
N GLY A 17 9.08 19.57 4.48
CA GLY A 17 8.95 19.83 3.05
C GLY A 17 9.12 18.60 2.16
N ILE A 18 9.42 17.42 2.70
CA ILE A 18 9.44 16.16 1.94
C ILE A 18 8.00 15.77 1.57
N VAL A 19 7.81 15.21 0.37
CA VAL A 19 6.53 14.67 -0.08
C VAL A 19 6.61 13.15 -0.13
N LEU A 20 5.95 12.48 0.81
CA LEU A 20 5.75 11.03 0.76
C LEU A 20 4.68 10.68 -0.28
N ARG A 21 4.68 9.42 -0.74
CA ARG A 21 3.74 8.93 -1.75
C ARG A 21 2.94 7.74 -1.22
N ALA A 22 1.62 7.80 -1.37
CA ALA A 22 0.72 6.72 -1.00
C ALA A 22 -0.16 6.31 -2.17
N ASN A 23 -0.57 5.04 -2.16
CA ASN A 23 -1.68 4.56 -2.98
C ASN A 23 -2.92 4.51 -2.10
N VAL A 24 -4.04 5.07 -2.56
CA VAL A 24 -5.29 5.15 -1.80
C VAL A 24 -6.34 4.29 -2.47
N PHE A 25 -6.85 3.31 -1.74
CA PHE A 25 -8.04 2.53 -2.09
C PHE A 25 -9.17 3.01 -1.21
N ARG A 26 -10.23 3.59 -1.79
CA ARG A 26 -11.36 4.14 -1.03
C ARG A 26 -12.70 3.84 -1.70
N PRO A 27 -13.81 3.88 -0.96
CA PRO A 27 -15.14 3.85 -1.56
C PRO A 27 -15.34 4.95 -2.60
N ALA A 28 -16.14 4.66 -3.63
CA ALA A 28 -16.51 5.65 -4.65
C ALA A 28 -17.45 6.74 -4.12
N ASP A 29 -18.23 6.43 -3.06
CA ASP A 29 -19.16 7.36 -2.43
C ASP A 29 -18.43 8.33 -1.48
N ASP A 30 -19.03 9.51 -1.30
CA ASP A 30 -18.53 10.51 -0.36
C ASP A 30 -18.84 10.11 1.09
N GLY A 31 -17.88 10.34 2.00
CA GLY A 31 -18.05 10.08 3.43
C GLY A 31 -16.74 9.92 4.17
N ASN A 32 -16.84 9.79 5.50
CA ASN A 32 -15.71 9.47 6.36
C ASN A 32 -15.70 7.99 6.69
N TYR A 33 -14.57 7.33 6.43
CA TYR A 33 -14.40 5.89 6.62
C TYR A 33 -13.16 5.61 7.49
N PRO A 34 -13.16 4.52 8.28
CA PRO A 34 -11.96 4.07 8.96
C PRO A 34 -10.86 3.73 7.95
N VAL A 35 -9.62 4.07 8.28
CA VAL A 35 -8.45 3.86 7.43
C VAL A 35 -7.62 2.70 7.96
N VAL A 36 -7.30 1.75 7.09
CA VAL A 36 -6.22 0.77 7.32
C VAL A 36 -4.99 1.26 6.56
N MET A 37 -3.86 1.34 7.25
CA MET A 37 -2.63 1.88 6.70
C MET A 37 -1.50 0.84 6.76
N ALA A 38 -0.81 0.69 5.64
CA ALA A 38 0.49 0.02 5.56
C ALA A 38 1.54 1.08 5.20
N MET A 39 2.61 1.16 6.00
CA MET A 39 3.71 2.10 5.79
C MET A 39 5.03 1.33 5.89
N GLY A 40 5.90 1.53 4.91
CA GLY A 40 7.21 0.90 4.91
C GLY A 40 8.13 1.48 3.85
N LEU A 41 9.42 1.25 4.04
CA LEU A 41 10.49 1.59 3.10
C LEU A 41 10.68 0.55 1.98
N TYR A 42 9.90 -0.53 1.99
CA TYR A 42 10.04 -1.70 1.12
C TYR A 42 9.22 -1.64 -0.17
N GLY A 43 9.07 -0.43 -0.74
CA GLY A 43 8.42 -0.21 -2.04
C GLY A 43 6.93 -0.54 -2.05
N LYS A 44 6.07 0.49 -1.95
CA LYS A 44 4.59 0.35 -1.91
C LYS A 44 3.95 -0.35 -3.12
N ASP A 45 4.67 -0.45 -4.23
CA ASP A 45 4.21 -1.06 -5.50
C ASP A 45 4.93 -2.39 -5.80
N VAL A 46 5.79 -2.85 -4.89
CA VAL A 46 6.58 -4.07 -5.11
C VAL A 46 5.79 -5.27 -4.60
N HIS A 47 5.40 -6.15 -5.52
CA HIS A 47 4.80 -7.41 -5.14
C HIS A 47 5.80 -8.25 -4.34
N PHE A 48 5.38 -8.78 -3.20
CA PHE A 48 6.29 -9.40 -2.22
C PHE A 48 7.14 -10.53 -2.82
N ARG A 49 6.53 -11.39 -3.66
CA ARG A 49 7.23 -12.46 -4.38
C ARG A 49 8.38 -11.97 -5.25
N ASP A 50 8.25 -10.79 -5.84
CA ASP A 50 9.18 -10.29 -6.84
C ASP A 50 10.32 -9.50 -6.18
N GLY A 51 10.00 -8.69 -5.17
CA GLY A 51 10.99 -7.90 -4.43
C GLY A 51 11.75 -8.66 -3.34
N PHE A 52 11.16 -9.74 -2.82
CA PHE A 52 11.65 -10.47 -1.64
C PHE A 52 11.63 -11.98 -1.89
N SER A 53 12.17 -12.41 -3.05
CA SER A 53 12.10 -13.79 -3.51
C SER A 53 12.64 -14.81 -2.50
N VAL A 54 13.75 -14.52 -1.82
CA VAL A 54 14.33 -15.41 -0.79
C VAL A 54 13.36 -15.59 0.39
N GLN A 55 12.76 -14.50 0.87
CA GLN A 55 11.78 -14.52 1.95
C GLN A 55 10.48 -15.19 1.51
N TRP A 56 10.06 -14.98 0.26
CA TRP A 56 8.91 -15.64 -0.34
C TRP A 56 9.09 -17.16 -0.43
N GLU A 57 10.24 -17.63 -0.90
CA GLU A 57 10.54 -19.06 -0.94
C GLU A 57 10.57 -19.67 0.47
N ALA A 58 11.15 -18.97 1.44
CA ALA A 58 11.11 -19.40 2.84
C ALA A 58 9.67 -19.50 3.38
N LEU A 59 8.83 -18.49 3.13
CA LEU A 59 7.44 -18.46 3.58
C LEU A 59 6.64 -19.67 3.07
N LYS A 60 6.82 -20.06 1.80
CA LYS A 60 6.15 -21.23 1.20
C LYS A 60 6.54 -22.56 1.84
N THR A 61 7.70 -22.65 2.49
CA THR A 61 8.06 -23.88 3.24
C THR A 61 7.28 -24.04 4.53
N ILE A 62 6.77 -22.93 5.10
CA ILE A 62 5.99 -22.90 6.33
C ILE A 62 4.50 -23.06 6.04
N TYR A 63 4.02 -22.48 4.92
CA TYR A 63 2.63 -22.53 4.46
C TYR A 63 2.57 -22.93 2.97
N PRO A 64 2.53 -24.23 2.65
CA PRO A 64 2.56 -24.73 1.28
C PRO A 64 1.27 -24.44 0.50
#